data_AF-A0A6B3NTS7-F1
#
_entry.id   AF-A0A6B3NTS7-F1
#
_cell.length_a   1.000
_cell.length_b   1.000
_cell.length_c   1.000
_cell.angle_alpha   90.00
_cell.angle_beta   90.00
_cell.angle_gamma   90.00
#
_symmetry.space_group_name_H-M   'P 1'
#
loop_
_entity.id
_entity.type
_entity.pdbx_description
1 polymer ?
#
loop_
_entity_poly.entity_id
_entity_poly.type
_entity_poly.pdbx_seq_one_letter_code
_entity_poly.pdbx_strand_id
1 'polypeptide(L)'
;MSLGKMPQIDLRKLILLFALLTALVTLANSFYAAYRVQRQVLVDNALEHGRAYSAKVASSIDAFLQTAQQHLAYSAGQLQGKLDDPQHLAAEARRLQQQDSGFNSIAIVDAHGQVLSTFAQALLGDGRSLTSSGAAQALHSREPLISQAYTSSAGNLVVFISYPLLSAAGDYLGFVGGSIYLRQKGVMHTLISNHFYHDGTYTFVVDRHRRLLYHPQPAAAT
;
A
#
# COMPACT_ATOMS: atom_id res chain seq x y z
N MET A 1 -73.48 14.14 41.51
CA MET A 1 -72.15 13.93 40.88
C MET A 1 -72.31 14.12 39.39
N SER A 2 -71.69 15.16 38.83
CA SER A 2 -71.83 15.55 37.42
C SER A 2 -71.19 14.51 36.50
N LEU A 3 -71.97 13.85 35.63
CA LEU A 3 -71.43 13.08 34.52
C LEU A 3 -70.91 14.06 33.47
N GLY A 4 -69.58 14.08 33.28
CA GLY A 4 -68.92 14.92 32.27
C GLY A 4 -69.48 14.64 30.87
N LYS A 5 -69.83 15.72 30.14
CA LYS A 5 -70.27 15.66 28.75
C LYS A 5 -69.23 14.91 27.89
N MET A 6 -69.61 13.76 27.36
CA MET A 6 -68.85 13.13 26.26
C MET A 6 -68.95 14.03 25.03
N PRO A 7 -67.82 14.40 24.38
CA PRO A 7 -67.86 15.21 23.18
C PRO A 7 -68.59 14.44 22.08
N GLN A 8 -69.73 14.97 21.62
CA GLN A 8 -70.41 14.44 20.43
C GLN A 8 -69.55 14.78 19.21
N ILE A 9 -68.82 13.79 18.70
CA ILE A 9 -68.01 13.92 17.49
C ILE A 9 -68.97 13.82 16.29
N ASP A 10 -69.19 14.95 15.63
CA ASP A 10 -69.92 15.02 14.35
C ASP A 10 -69.18 14.20 13.27
N LEU A 11 -69.90 13.46 12.43
CA LEU A 11 -69.34 12.59 11.39
C LEU A 11 -68.34 13.31 10.49
N ARG A 12 -68.58 14.60 10.21
CA ARG A 12 -67.66 15.46 9.42
C ARG A 12 -66.30 15.63 10.11
N LYS A 13 -66.28 15.77 11.44
CA LYS A 13 -65.04 15.88 12.23
C LYS A 13 -64.28 14.56 12.26
N LEU A 14 -64.99 13.43 12.30
CA LEU A 14 -64.38 12.09 12.25
C LEU A 14 -63.69 11.85 10.90
N ILE A 15 -64.35 12.19 9.79
CA ILE A 15 -63.80 12.06 8.44
C ILE A 15 -62.56 12.95 8.28
N LEU A 16 -62.59 14.21 8.75
CA LEU A 16 -61.43 15.10 8.70
C LEU A 16 -60.26 14.59 9.54
N LEU A 17 -60.52 14.11 10.75
CA LEU A 17 -59.49 13.52 11.62
C LEU A 17 -58.85 12.31 10.93
N PHE A 18 -59.66 11.43 10.34
CA PHE A 18 -59.20 10.25 9.64
C PHE A 18 -58.36 10.59 8.40
N ALA A 19 -58.80 11.57 7.61
CA ALA A 19 -58.05 12.07 6.46
C ALA A 19 -56.70 12.67 6.88
N LEU A 20 -56.68 13.47 7.95
CA LEU A 20 -55.44 14.04 8.51
C LEU A 20 -54.48 12.95 9.01
N LEU A 21 -55.00 11.95 9.73
CA LEU A 21 -54.21 10.84 10.24
C LEU A 21 -53.62 10.01 9.09
N THR A 22 -54.40 9.75 8.05
CA THR A 22 -53.94 9.04 6.84
C THR A 22 -52.83 9.81 6.13
N ALA A 23 -52.98 11.14 6.00
CA ALA A 23 -51.96 12.00 5.41
C ALA A 23 -50.67 11.98 6.24
N LEU A 24 -50.76 12.07 7.57
CA LEU A 24 -49.61 11.99 8.47
C LEU A 24 -48.89 10.65 8.40
N VAL A 25 -49.62 9.54 8.40
CA VAL A 25 -49.05 8.19 8.26
C VAL A 25 -48.35 8.04 6.92
N THR A 26 -48.96 8.54 5.84
CA THR A 26 -48.38 8.50 4.49
C THR A 26 -47.09 9.33 4.40
N LEU A 27 -47.08 10.51 5.02
CA LEU A 27 -45.90 11.38 5.07
C LEU A 27 -44.79 10.76 5.91
N ALA A 28 -45.11 10.21 7.08
CA ALA A 28 -44.15 9.53 7.95
C ALA A 28 -43.53 8.31 7.25
N ASN A 29 -44.35 7.51 6.55
CA ASN A 29 -43.88 6.37 5.79
C ASN A 29 -42.99 6.79 4.62
N SER A 30 -43.39 7.83 3.87
CA SER A 30 -42.59 8.39 2.78
C SER A 30 -41.25 8.93 3.27
N PHE A 31 -41.25 9.64 4.40
CA PHE A 31 -40.03 10.17 5.01
C PHE A 31 -39.12 9.04 5.51
N TYR A 32 -39.68 8.02 6.16
CA TYR A 32 -38.94 6.84 6.61
C TYR A 32 -38.31 6.08 5.43
N ALA A 33 -39.07 5.87 4.36
CA ALA A 33 -38.59 5.24 3.14
C ALA A 33 -37.44 6.05 2.50
N ALA A 34 -37.62 7.37 2.38
CA ALA A 34 -36.59 8.26 1.84
C ALA A 34 -35.30 8.23 2.68
N TYR A 35 -35.42 8.32 4.01
CA TYR A 35 -34.28 8.23 4.92
C TYR A 35 -33.54 6.89 4.79
N ARG A 36 -34.27 5.77 4.75
CA ARG A 36 -33.67 4.44 4.58
C ARG A 36 -32.91 4.35 3.25
N VAL A 37 -33.52 4.79 2.14
CA VAL A 37 -32.90 4.76 0.81
C VAL A 37 -31.66 5.65 0.78
N GLN A 38 -31.75 6.88 1.29
CA GLN A 38 -30.62 7.81 1.31
C GLN A 38 -29.46 7.25 2.13
N ARG A 39 -29.74 6.68 3.31
CA ARG A 39 -28.72 6.03 4.14
C ARG A 39 -28.06 4.85 3.41
N GLN A 40 -28.85 4.02 2.73
CA GLN A 40 -28.34 2.88 1.98
C GLN A 40 -27.42 3.33 0.84
N VAL A 41 -27.84 4.33 0.06
CA VAL A 41 -27.03 4.91 -1.02
C VAL A 41 -25.71 5.47 -0.50
N LEU A 42 -25.70 6.13 0.66
CA LEU A 42 -24.45 6.63 1.26
C LEU A 42 -23.50 5.50 1.67
N VAL A 43 -24.04 4.42 2.27
CA VAL A 43 -23.23 3.25 2.65
C VAL A 43 -22.67 2.56 1.42
N ASP A 44 -23.50 2.31 0.40
CA ASP A 44 -23.08 1.62 -0.81
C ASP A 44 -22.04 2.42 -1.59
N ASN A 45 -22.24 3.74 -1.74
CA ASN A 45 -21.24 4.62 -2.34
C ASN A 45 -19.93 4.63 -1.53
N ALA A 46 -19.99 4.73 -0.21
CA ALA A 46 -18.77 4.72 0.61
C ALA A 46 -17.99 3.40 0.48
N LEU A 47 -18.69 2.27 0.45
CA LEU A 47 -18.07 0.96 0.25
C LEU A 47 -17.49 0.81 -1.16
N GLU A 48 -18.21 1.28 -2.18
CA GLU A 48 -17.76 1.20 -3.57
C GLU A 48 -16.55 2.11 -3.81
N HIS A 49 -16.57 3.34 -3.30
CA HIS A 49 -15.41 4.24 -3.33
C HIS A 49 -14.22 3.65 -2.59
N GLY A 50 -14.42 3.07 -1.40
CA GLY A 50 -13.35 2.40 -0.65
C GLY A 50 -12.73 1.23 -1.42
N ARG A 51 -13.57 0.41 -2.08
CA ARG A 51 -13.09 -0.71 -2.92
C ARG A 51 -12.34 -0.23 -4.15
N ALA A 52 -12.92 0.69 -4.92
CA ALA A 52 -12.31 1.22 -6.14
C ALA A 52 -10.97 1.91 -5.83
N TYR A 53 -10.90 2.66 -4.73
CA TYR A 53 -9.68 3.28 -4.25
C TYR A 53 -8.63 2.25 -3.83
N SER A 54 -8.99 1.27 -3.00
CA SER A 54 -8.09 0.19 -2.57
C SER A 54 -7.52 -0.57 -3.78
N ALA A 55 -8.37 -0.86 -4.78
CA ALA A 55 -7.97 -1.50 -6.02
C ALA A 55 -7.03 -0.62 -6.85
N LYS A 56 -7.28 0.69 -6.91
CA LYS A 56 -6.41 1.64 -7.63
C LYS A 56 -5.04 1.75 -6.98
N VAL A 57 -4.98 1.85 -5.65
CA VAL A 57 -3.71 1.89 -4.90
C VAL A 57 -2.95 0.58 -5.09
N ALA A 58 -3.62 -0.57 -4.92
CA ALA A 58 -3.01 -1.87 -5.15
C ALA A 58 -2.45 -2.00 -6.58
N SER A 59 -3.24 -1.67 -7.59
CA SER A 59 -2.81 -1.70 -9.00
C SER A 59 -1.64 -0.75 -9.27
N SER A 60 -1.59 0.41 -8.61
CA SER A 60 -0.48 1.35 -8.77
C SER A 60 0.80 0.86 -8.09
N ILE A 61 0.69 0.21 -6.93
CA ILE A 61 1.81 -0.46 -6.25
C ILE A 61 2.32 -1.62 -7.10
N ASP A 62 1.44 -2.47 -7.62
CA ASP A 62 1.81 -3.60 -8.48
C ASP A 62 2.54 -3.13 -9.74
N ALA A 63 2.02 -2.11 -10.42
CA ALA A 63 2.66 -1.53 -11.59
C ALA A 63 4.05 -0.97 -11.26
N PHE A 64 4.19 -0.30 -10.11
CA PHE A 64 5.46 0.22 -9.65
C PHE A 64 6.46 -0.91 -9.33
N LEU A 65 6.05 -1.95 -8.60
CA LEU A 65 6.90 -3.09 -8.25
C LEU A 65 7.36 -3.86 -9.50
N GLN A 66 6.47 -4.04 -10.48
CA GLN A 66 6.82 -4.63 -11.78
C GLN A 66 7.85 -3.79 -12.53
N THR A 67 7.66 -2.47 -12.58
CA THR A 67 8.61 -1.54 -13.22
C THR A 67 9.97 -1.58 -12.53
N ALA A 68 9.99 -1.56 -11.19
CA ALA A 68 11.21 -1.66 -10.39
C ALA A 68 11.97 -2.96 -10.68
N GLN A 69 11.25 -4.08 -10.80
CA GLN A 69 11.86 -5.37 -11.14
C GLN A 69 12.39 -5.39 -12.59
N GLN A 70 11.70 -4.77 -13.54
CA GLN A 70 12.17 -4.63 -14.93
C GLN A 70 13.45 -3.78 -15.01
N HIS A 71 13.54 -2.69 -14.24
CA HIS A 71 14.76 -1.89 -14.16
C HIS A 71 15.94 -2.70 -13.62
N LEU A 72 15.70 -3.50 -12.57
CA LEU A 72 16.73 -4.42 -12.04
C LEU A 72 17.11 -5.50 -13.05
N ALA A 73 16.15 -6.03 -13.82
CA ALA A 73 16.41 -6.99 -14.89
C ALA A 73 17.30 -6.40 -16.00
N TYR A 74 17.02 -5.17 -16.41
CA TYR A 74 17.83 -4.45 -17.38
C TYR A 74 19.26 -4.23 -16.86
N SER A 75 19.39 -3.79 -15.60
CA SER A 75 20.70 -3.65 -14.95
C SER A 75 21.43 -4.97 -14.81
N ALA A 76 20.74 -6.07 -14.49
CA ALA A 76 21.32 -7.39 -14.44
C ALA A 76 21.97 -7.76 -15.79
N GLY A 77 21.30 -7.47 -16.91
CA GLY A 77 21.85 -7.65 -18.25
C GLY A 77 23.10 -6.80 -18.53
N GLN A 78 23.14 -5.55 -18.05
CA GLN A 78 24.33 -4.68 -18.21
C GLN A 78 25.52 -5.10 -17.35
N LEU A 79 25.26 -5.79 -16.25
CA LEU A 79 26.27 -6.30 -15.33
C LEU A 79 26.84 -7.66 -15.75
N GLN A 80 26.19 -8.37 -16.69
CA GLN A 80 26.70 -9.63 -17.21
C GLN A 80 28.10 -9.46 -17.83
N GLY A 81 29.06 -10.25 -17.33
CA GLY A 81 30.43 -10.24 -17.84
C GLY A 81 31.30 -9.04 -17.39
N LYS A 82 30.80 -8.17 -16.50
CA LYS A 82 31.52 -6.99 -15.98
C LYS A 82 31.52 -6.89 -14.44
N LEU A 83 31.30 -8.01 -13.76
CA LEU A 83 31.30 -8.07 -12.29
C LEU A 83 32.69 -7.84 -11.68
N ASP A 84 33.75 -7.98 -12.46
CA ASP A 84 35.12 -7.79 -12.02
C ASP A 84 35.59 -6.32 -12.10
N ASP A 85 34.75 -5.40 -12.58
CA ASP A 85 35.04 -3.97 -12.67
C ASP A 85 34.27 -3.17 -11.60
N PRO A 86 34.91 -2.83 -10.47
CA PRO A 86 34.27 -2.05 -9.40
C PRO A 86 33.78 -0.68 -9.85
N GLN A 87 34.41 -0.05 -10.85
CA GLN A 87 34.00 1.26 -11.35
C GLN A 87 32.69 1.15 -12.12
N HIS A 88 32.55 0.11 -12.95
CA HIS A 88 31.32 -0.17 -13.66
C HIS A 88 30.16 -0.50 -12.70
N LEU A 89 30.42 -1.30 -11.66
CA LEU A 89 29.43 -1.62 -10.64
C LEU A 89 28.98 -0.38 -9.85
N ALA A 90 29.90 0.51 -9.51
CA ALA A 90 29.57 1.75 -8.82
C ALA A 90 28.79 2.72 -9.73
N ALA A 91 29.15 2.81 -11.01
CA ALA A 91 28.43 3.62 -11.99
C ALA A 91 27.00 3.12 -12.20
N GLU A 92 26.82 1.80 -12.30
CA GLU A 92 25.50 1.19 -12.49
C GLU A 92 24.61 1.32 -11.25
N ALA A 93 25.17 1.11 -10.04
CA ALA A 93 24.44 1.35 -8.80
C ALA A 93 24.02 2.83 -8.65
N ARG A 94 24.88 3.78 -9.06
CA ARG A 94 24.55 5.21 -9.09
C ARG A 94 23.48 5.51 -10.14
N ARG A 95 23.58 4.93 -11.34
CA ARG A 95 22.60 5.11 -12.42
C ARG A 95 21.21 4.67 -11.96
N LEU A 96 21.11 3.48 -11.38
CA LEU A 96 19.86 2.95 -10.83
C LEU A 96 19.27 3.90 -9.77
N GLN A 97 20.08 4.45 -8.86
CA GLN A 97 19.57 5.39 -7.85
C GLN A 97 19.15 6.75 -8.43
N GLN A 98 19.91 7.29 -9.38
CA GLN A 98 19.68 8.63 -9.92
C GLN A 98 18.56 8.66 -10.96
N GLN A 99 18.42 7.60 -11.76
CA GLN A 99 17.38 7.49 -12.78
C GLN A 99 16.06 6.96 -12.21
N ASP A 100 16.12 6.17 -11.14
CA ASP A 100 14.95 5.57 -10.52
C ASP A 100 14.84 6.00 -9.06
N SER A 101 14.10 7.08 -8.81
CA SER A 101 13.79 7.58 -7.47
C SER A 101 12.93 6.61 -6.64
N GLY A 102 12.62 5.43 -7.17
CA GLY A 102 11.90 4.37 -6.49
C GLY A 102 12.70 3.64 -5.40
N PHE A 103 14.01 3.49 -5.56
CA PHE A 103 14.85 2.77 -4.60
C PHE A 103 15.54 3.71 -3.60
N ASN A 104 15.46 3.39 -2.31
CA ASN A 104 16.17 4.14 -1.27
C ASN A 104 17.64 3.75 -1.17
N SER A 105 17.96 2.54 -1.60
CA SER A 105 19.30 1.97 -1.54
C SER A 105 19.38 0.75 -2.45
N ILE A 106 20.56 0.52 -3.03
CA ILE A 106 20.81 -0.56 -4.00
C ILE A 106 22.06 -1.29 -3.58
N ALA A 107 22.05 -2.62 -3.68
CA ALA A 107 23.21 -3.46 -3.46
C ALA A 107 23.37 -4.46 -4.60
N ILE A 108 24.62 -4.68 -4.99
CA ILE A 108 25.06 -5.74 -5.89
C ILE A 108 25.87 -6.71 -5.06
N VAL A 109 25.49 -7.99 -5.12
CA VAL A 109 25.98 -9.04 -4.22
C VAL A 109 26.45 -10.21 -5.05
N ASP A 110 27.56 -10.82 -4.65
CA ASP A 110 28.06 -12.04 -5.29
C ASP A 110 27.31 -13.30 -4.83
N ALA A 111 27.63 -14.44 -5.45
CA ALA A 111 27.07 -15.75 -5.11
C ALA A 111 27.37 -16.21 -3.67
N HIS A 112 28.35 -15.61 -3.00
CA HIS A 112 28.76 -15.92 -1.63
C HIS A 112 28.09 -14.98 -0.59
N GLY A 113 27.27 -14.03 -1.03
CA GLY A 113 26.61 -13.06 -0.16
C GLY A 113 27.49 -11.86 0.22
N GLN A 114 28.60 -11.63 -0.47
CA GLN A 114 29.46 -10.46 -0.29
C GLN A 114 28.97 -9.29 -1.13
N VAL A 115 28.94 -8.10 -0.54
CA VAL A 115 28.54 -6.89 -1.25
C VAL A 115 29.68 -6.41 -2.15
N LEU A 116 29.48 -6.50 -3.47
CA LEU A 116 30.43 -6.01 -4.48
C LEU A 116 30.35 -4.48 -4.64
N SER A 117 29.13 -3.94 -4.59
CA SER A 117 28.88 -2.50 -4.67
C SER A 117 27.57 -2.15 -3.99
N THR A 118 27.49 -0.98 -3.36
CA THR A 118 26.26 -0.48 -2.75
C THR A 118 26.15 1.01 -2.93
N PHE A 119 24.92 1.47 -3.12
CA PHE A 119 24.56 2.87 -3.10
C PHE A 119 23.63 3.13 -1.89
N ALA A 120 24.06 4.08 -1.04
CA ALA A 120 23.59 4.34 0.33
C ALA A 120 24.03 3.30 1.37
N GLN A 121 24.70 3.76 2.45
CA GLN A 121 25.28 2.92 3.51
C GLN A 121 24.23 2.23 4.39
N ALA A 122 22.96 2.65 4.34
CA ALA A 122 21.90 2.12 5.19
C ALA A 122 21.60 0.62 5.00
N LEU A 123 22.13 -0.02 3.94
CA LEU A 123 22.03 -1.47 3.73
C LEU A 123 23.14 -2.29 4.41
N LEU A 124 24.29 -1.68 4.72
CA LEU A 124 25.44 -2.40 5.26
C LEU A 124 25.24 -2.58 6.77
N GLY A 125 25.13 -3.83 7.22
CA GLY A 125 25.43 -4.17 8.62
C GLY A 125 26.94 -4.03 8.87
N ASP A 126 27.34 -4.01 10.14
CA ASP A 126 28.73 -3.86 10.61
C ASP A 126 29.67 -4.97 10.07
N GLY A 127 30.07 -4.81 8.80
CA GLY A 127 30.94 -5.73 8.07
C GLY A 127 30.31 -6.26 6.78
N ARG A 128 30.31 -5.45 5.71
CA ARG A 128 30.30 -5.80 4.25
C ARG A 128 29.42 -6.96 3.73
N SER A 129 28.54 -7.54 4.54
CA SER A 129 27.67 -8.66 4.23
C SER A 129 26.24 -8.27 4.55
N LEU A 130 25.33 -8.65 3.67
CA LEU A 130 23.92 -8.37 3.83
C LEU A 130 23.26 -9.42 4.70
N THR A 131 23.13 -9.12 5.99
CA THR A 131 22.47 -9.99 6.97
C THR A 131 20.95 -9.82 7.01
N SER A 132 20.40 -8.95 6.15
CA SER A 132 18.98 -8.64 6.17
C SER A 132 18.13 -9.78 5.58
N SER A 133 16.95 -10.02 6.17
CA SER A 133 16.08 -11.13 5.78
C SER A 133 15.72 -11.15 4.28
N GLY A 134 15.46 -9.99 3.68
CA GLY A 134 15.17 -9.89 2.25
C GLY A 134 16.36 -10.25 1.36
N ALA A 135 17.57 -9.82 1.72
CA ALA A 135 18.80 -10.16 0.98
C ALA A 135 19.15 -11.65 1.10
N ALA A 136 18.98 -12.22 2.30
CA ALA A 136 19.13 -13.66 2.50
C ALA A 136 18.14 -14.44 1.63
N GLN A 137 16.87 -14.02 1.57
CA GLN A 137 15.86 -14.68 0.73
C GLN A 137 16.20 -14.58 -0.77
N ALA A 138 16.74 -13.45 -1.23
CA ALA A 138 17.21 -13.28 -2.61
C ALA A 138 18.35 -14.25 -2.96
N LEU A 139 19.32 -14.40 -2.06
CA LEU A 139 20.46 -15.31 -2.24
C LEU A 139 20.03 -16.78 -2.34
N HIS A 140 19.00 -17.17 -1.60
CA HIS A 140 18.48 -18.54 -1.60
C HIS A 140 17.56 -18.84 -2.78
N SER A 141 16.68 -17.90 -3.15
CA SER A 141 15.71 -18.10 -4.22
C SER A 141 16.35 -18.11 -5.61
N ARG A 142 17.40 -17.29 -5.83
CA ARG A 142 18.08 -17.14 -7.13
C ARG A 142 17.13 -16.79 -8.28
N GLU A 143 16.01 -16.18 -7.95
CA GLU A 143 14.93 -15.79 -8.86
C GLU A 143 14.53 -14.34 -8.59
N PRO A 144 13.85 -13.66 -9.53
CA PRO A 144 13.30 -12.34 -9.28
C PRO A 144 12.35 -12.37 -8.08
N LEU A 145 12.70 -11.63 -7.02
CA LEU A 145 12.02 -11.73 -5.74
C LEU A 145 11.63 -10.35 -5.20
N ILE A 146 10.40 -10.27 -4.68
CA ILE A 146 9.94 -9.18 -3.81
C ILE A 146 9.76 -9.79 -2.41
N SER A 147 10.54 -9.34 -1.44
CA SER A 147 10.50 -9.86 -0.08
C SER A 147 9.22 -9.44 0.65
N GLN A 148 8.90 -10.13 1.74
CA GLN A 148 7.97 -9.56 2.73
C GLN A 148 8.58 -8.30 3.35
N ALA A 149 7.73 -7.46 3.97
CA ALA A 149 8.20 -6.28 4.66
C ALA A 149 8.96 -6.64 5.94
N TYR A 150 10.16 -6.11 6.10
CA TYR A 150 11.02 -6.35 7.26
C TYR A 150 11.72 -5.07 7.71
N THR A 151 12.25 -5.09 8.93
CA THR A 151 13.04 -3.98 9.46
C THR A 151 14.49 -4.14 8.99
N SER A 152 15.01 -3.15 8.24
CA SER A 152 16.41 -3.14 7.81
C SER A 152 17.37 -3.00 8.99
N SER A 153 18.67 -3.24 8.76
CA SER A 153 19.73 -2.99 9.75
C SER A 153 19.73 -1.54 10.26
N ALA A 154 19.29 -0.59 9.43
CA ALA A 154 19.12 0.82 9.79
C ALA A 154 17.80 1.12 10.55
N GLY A 155 17.01 0.12 10.94
CA GLY A 155 15.79 0.28 11.73
C GLY A 155 14.55 0.71 10.92
N ASN A 156 14.63 0.76 9.60
CA ASN A 156 13.52 1.22 8.75
C ASN A 156 12.68 0.05 8.24
N LEU A 157 11.36 0.22 8.17
CA LEU A 157 10.48 -0.79 7.56
C LEU A 157 10.58 -0.70 6.03
N VAL A 158 11.07 -1.78 5.42
CA VAL A 158 11.39 -1.83 4.00
C VAL A 158 10.83 -3.09 3.33
N VAL A 159 10.68 -3.02 2.01
CA VAL A 159 10.56 -4.17 1.12
C VAL A 159 11.80 -4.23 0.26
N PHE A 160 12.33 -5.43 0.02
CA PHE A 160 13.49 -5.65 -0.83
C PHE A 160 13.06 -6.26 -2.16
N ILE A 161 13.49 -5.66 -3.26
CA ILE A 161 13.26 -6.19 -4.61
C ILE A 161 14.61 -6.59 -5.17
N SER A 162 14.69 -7.77 -5.76
CA SER A 162 15.92 -8.30 -6.31
C SER A 162 15.70 -9.02 -7.64
N TYR A 163 16.78 -9.08 -8.41
CA TYR A 163 16.88 -9.82 -9.65
C TYR A 163 18.22 -10.59 -9.69
N PRO A 164 18.22 -11.87 -10.08
CA PRO A 164 19.44 -12.68 -10.09
C PRO A 164 20.39 -12.24 -11.21
N LEU A 165 21.69 -12.34 -10.92
CA LEU A 165 22.76 -12.17 -11.89
C LEU A 165 23.20 -13.56 -12.33
N LEU A 166 23.03 -13.84 -13.62
CA LEU A 166 23.39 -15.12 -14.23
C LEU A 166 24.50 -14.92 -15.25
N SER A 167 25.43 -15.88 -15.34
CA SER A 167 26.44 -15.93 -16.39
C SER A 167 25.79 -16.24 -17.75
N ALA A 168 26.53 -16.03 -18.84
CA ALA A 168 26.09 -16.47 -20.16
C ALA A 168 25.86 -18.00 -20.25
N ALA A 169 26.50 -18.77 -19.37
CA ALA A 169 26.31 -20.21 -19.22
C ALA A 169 25.15 -20.58 -18.27
N GLY A 170 24.51 -19.59 -17.64
CA GLY A 170 23.41 -19.79 -16.68
C GLY A 170 23.86 -19.96 -15.23
N ASP A 171 25.15 -19.81 -14.93
CA ASP A 171 25.66 -19.93 -13.56
C ASP A 171 25.22 -18.75 -12.71
N TYR A 172 24.87 -19.03 -11.46
CA TYR A 172 24.50 -17.99 -10.51
C TYR A 172 25.73 -17.20 -10.06
N LEU A 173 25.77 -15.92 -10.42
CA LEU A 173 26.87 -15.01 -10.08
C LEU A 173 26.53 -14.13 -8.86
N GLY A 174 25.26 -14.09 -8.46
CA GLY A 174 24.77 -13.28 -7.35
C GLY A 174 23.45 -12.60 -7.66
N PHE A 175 23.19 -11.43 -7.10
CA PHE A 175 21.98 -10.66 -7.40
C PHE A 175 22.22 -9.16 -7.34
N VAL A 176 21.35 -8.42 -8.03
CA VAL A 176 21.20 -6.97 -7.86
C VAL A 176 19.83 -6.70 -7.24
N GLY A 177 19.78 -5.84 -6.24
CA GLY A 177 18.51 -5.52 -5.59
C GLY A 177 18.55 -4.22 -4.82
N GLY A 178 17.38 -3.69 -4.51
CA GLY A 178 17.23 -2.45 -3.78
C GLY A 178 16.13 -2.53 -2.73
N SER A 179 16.26 -1.69 -1.70
CA SER A 179 15.24 -1.55 -0.67
C SER A 179 14.38 -0.32 -0.90
N ILE A 180 13.11 -0.45 -0.54
CA ILE A 180 12.10 0.60 -0.67
C ILE A 180 11.45 0.81 0.69
N TYR A 181 11.47 2.04 1.16
CA TYR A 181 10.91 2.44 2.45
C TYR A 181 9.39 2.51 2.37
N LEU A 182 8.73 1.86 3.33
CA LEU A 182 7.27 1.84 3.39
C LEU A 182 6.69 3.01 4.18
N ARG A 183 7.41 3.49 5.21
CA ARG A 183 6.91 4.51 6.15
C ARG A 183 7.45 5.92 5.93
N GLN A 184 8.58 6.04 5.21
CA GLN A 184 9.21 7.34 4.96
C GLN A 184 8.60 8.02 3.73
N LYS A 185 8.80 9.34 3.62
CA LYS A 185 8.47 10.08 2.40
C LYS A 185 9.25 9.49 1.23
N GLY A 186 8.55 9.05 0.20
CA GLY A 186 9.09 8.35 -0.96
C GLY A 186 7.97 7.86 -1.87
N VAL A 187 8.31 7.07 -2.88
CA VAL A 187 7.35 6.61 -3.89
C VAL A 187 6.15 5.88 -3.28
N MET A 188 6.36 5.00 -2.30
CA MET A 188 5.29 4.27 -1.62
C MET A 188 4.35 5.21 -0.87
N HIS A 189 4.90 6.20 -0.16
CA HIS A 189 4.09 7.22 0.50
C HIS A 189 3.24 7.97 -0.53
N THR A 190 3.84 8.44 -1.64
CA THR A 190 3.12 9.16 -2.68
C THR A 190 2.02 8.30 -3.32
N LEU A 191 2.29 7.03 -3.63
CA LEU A 191 1.29 6.13 -4.22
C LEU A 191 0.09 5.88 -3.29
N ILE A 192 0.31 5.90 -1.98
CA ILE A 192 -0.75 5.70 -0.97
C ILE A 192 -1.41 7.03 -0.58
N SER A 193 -0.67 8.15 -0.58
CA SER A 193 -1.11 9.43 -0.04
C SER A 193 -1.75 10.37 -1.07
N ASN A 194 -1.72 10.07 -2.38
CA ASN A 194 -2.06 11.04 -3.43
C ASN A 194 -3.56 11.42 -3.56
N HIS A 195 -4.36 11.22 -2.51
CA HIS A 195 -5.72 11.74 -2.46
C HIS A 195 -5.95 12.43 -1.11
N PHE A 196 -6.21 13.74 -1.16
CA PHE A 196 -6.59 14.54 -0.01
C PHE A 196 -7.96 14.06 0.47
N TYR A 197 -7.98 13.46 1.67
CA TYR A 197 -9.21 13.08 2.34
C TYR A 197 -9.93 14.33 2.82
N HIS A 198 -11.10 14.62 2.27
CA HIS A 198 -11.99 15.65 2.80
C HIS A 198 -12.88 15.14 3.94
N ASP A 199 -13.02 13.81 4.11
CA ASP A 199 -14.11 13.22 4.90
C ASP A 199 -13.64 12.34 6.09
N GLY A 200 -12.45 12.55 6.65
CA GLY A 200 -11.97 11.81 7.83
C GLY A 200 -11.72 10.31 7.61
N THR A 201 -11.62 9.88 6.35
CA THR A 201 -11.26 8.52 5.97
C THR A 201 -9.73 8.37 5.94
N TYR A 202 -9.22 7.17 6.23
CA TYR A 202 -7.78 6.88 6.24
C TYR A 202 -7.52 5.57 5.50
N THR A 203 -6.44 5.51 4.72
CA THR A 203 -5.97 4.27 4.10
C THR A 203 -4.71 3.77 4.78
N PHE A 204 -4.70 2.49 5.07
CA PHE A 204 -3.56 1.78 5.62
C PHE A 204 -3.26 0.54 4.80
N VAL A 205 -2.00 0.12 4.80
CA VAL A 205 -1.56 -1.09 4.09
C VAL A 205 -1.10 -2.11 5.12
N VAL A 206 -1.53 -3.36 4.95
CA VAL A 206 -1.11 -4.48 5.80
C VAL A 206 -0.48 -5.59 4.96
N ASP A 207 0.44 -6.34 5.56
CA ASP A 207 0.91 -7.58 4.95
C ASP A 207 -0.08 -8.74 5.17
N ARG A 208 0.22 -9.90 4.58
CA ARG A 208 -0.56 -11.14 4.73
C ARG A 208 -0.66 -11.60 6.19
N HIS A 209 0.24 -11.16 7.06
CA HIS A 209 0.30 -11.51 8.49
C HIS A 209 -0.38 -10.43 9.35
N ARG A 210 -1.15 -9.52 8.72
CA ARG A 210 -1.87 -8.40 9.36
C ARG A 210 -0.94 -7.39 10.03
N ARG A 211 0.33 -7.32 9.64
CA ARG A 211 1.25 -6.29 10.13
C ARG A 211 1.02 -5.00 9.37
N LEU A 212 0.90 -3.90 10.11
CA LEU A 212 0.71 -2.55 9.57
C LEU A 212 1.98 -2.06 8.88
N LEU A 213 1.93 -1.97 7.55
CA LEU A 213 3.01 -1.50 6.70
C LEU A 213 3.01 0.02 6.58
N TYR A 214 1.83 0.59 6.36
CA TYR A 214 1.63 2.03 6.22
C TYR A 214 0.42 2.50 7.01
N HIS A 215 0.56 3.66 7.66
CA HIS A 215 -0.53 4.39 8.28
C HIS A 215 -0.30 5.90 8.13
N PRO A 216 -1.35 6.70 7.83
CA PRO A 216 -1.21 8.13 7.56
C PRO A 216 -0.88 8.95 8.81
N GLN A 217 -1.25 8.46 10.00
CA GLN A 217 -0.73 8.98 11.27
C GLN A 217 0.47 8.14 11.71
N PRO A 218 1.62 8.74 12.02
CA PRO A 218 2.71 8.02 12.68
C PRO A 218 2.18 7.49 14.01
N ALA A 219 2.50 6.23 14.35
CA ALA A 219 2.23 5.71 15.68
C ALA A 219 2.92 6.65 16.69
N ALA A 220 2.15 7.19 17.64
CA ALA A 220 2.73 7.90 18.76
C ALA A 220 3.74 6.96 19.42
N ALA A 221 5.01 7.38 19.47
CA ALA A 221 6.02 6.68 20.23
C ALA A 221 5.55 6.67 21.70
N THR A 222 5.20 5.50 22.19
CA THR A 222 5.06 5.19 23.62
C THR A 222 6.17 4.25 24.01
#